data_AF-A0A349KMT9-F1
#
_entry.id   AF-A0A349KMT9-F1
#
_cell.length_a   1.000
_cell.length_b   1.000
_cell.length_c   1.000
_cell.angle_alpha   90.00
_cell.angle_beta   90.00
_cell.angle_gamma   90.00
#
_symmetry.space_group_name_H-M   'P 1'
#
loop_
_entity.id
_entity.type
_entity.pdbx_description
1 polymer ?
#
loop_
_entity_poly.entity_id
_entity_poly.type
_entity_poly.pdbx_seq_one_letter_code
_entity_poly.pdbx_strand_id
1 'polypeptide(L)'
;QMRHHVRGNTEDYFLDRLLSGAVIEARGEERFRQLADHLKDEKLKVFYIALANSEKGHHQLFLRLALQYFNDQIVDKRLAEWIVIEKTVIESIPVRSRLH
;
A
#
# COMPACT_ATOMS: atom_id res chain seq x y z
N GLN A 1 -10.65 -6.27 -6.05
CA GLN A 1 -10.11 -7.53 -5.54
C GLN A 1 -9.73 -7.39 -4.07
N MET A 2 -8.74 -6.56 -3.70
CA MET A 2 -8.37 -6.26 -2.29
C MET A 2 -9.57 -5.99 -1.36
N ARG A 3 -10.55 -5.20 -1.79
CA ARG A 3 -11.76 -4.88 -0.99
C ARG A 3 -12.54 -6.10 -0.49
N HIS A 4 -12.50 -7.24 -1.19
CA HIS A 4 -13.22 -8.45 -0.77
C HIS A 4 -12.59 -9.14 0.45
N HIS A 5 -11.36 -8.77 0.83
CA HIS A 5 -10.66 -9.35 1.98
C HIS A 5 -10.87 -8.54 3.27
N VAL A 6 -11.56 -7.41 3.19
CA VAL A 6 -11.90 -6.58 4.34
C VAL A 6 -12.99 -7.29 5.15
N ARG A 7 -12.72 -7.51 6.44
CA ARG A 7 -13.63 -8.16 7.39
C ARG A 7 -14.76 -7.21 7.80
N GLY A 8 -15.89 -7.81 8.22
CA GLY A 8 -17.15 -7.08 8.42
C GLY A 8 -17.45 -6.60 9.84
N ASN A 9 -16.82 -7.15 10.88
CA ASN A 9 -17.02 -6.60 12.23
C ASN A 9 -16.27 -5.26 12.37
N THR A 10 -16.75 -4.36 13.24
CA THR A 10 -16.30 -2.97 13.28
C THR A 10 -14.80 -2.80 13.52
N GLU A 11 -14.22 -3.53 14.47
CA GLU A 11 -12.80 -3.44 14.81
C GLU A 11 -11.92 -4.03 13.70
N ASP A 12 -12.27 -5.21 13.19
CA ASP A 12 -11.52 -5.83 12.10
C ASP A 12 -11.63 -5.03 10.81
N TYR A 13 -12.80 -4.45 10.53
CA TYR A 13 -13.00 -3.54 9.41
C TYR A 13 -12.08 -2.33 9.53
N PHE A 14 -12.00 -1.74 10.72
CA PHE A 14 -11.12 -0.61 10.98
C PHE A 14 -9.65 -0.98 10.78
N LEU A 15 -9.18 -2.07 11.39
CA LEU A 15 -7.82 -2.57 11.20
C LEU A 15 -7.52 -2.85 9.72
N ASP A 16 -8.43 -3.52 9.02
CA ASP A 16 -8.27 -3.86 7.61
C ASP A 16 -8.24 -2.63 6.71
N ARG A 17 -8.96 -1.57 7.04
CA ARG A 17 -8.91 -0.29 6.31
C ARG A 17 -7.56 0.40 6.48
N LEU A 18 -6.98 0.37 7.67
CA LEU A 18 -5.65 0.91 7.92
C LEU A 18 -4.58 0.09 7.17
N LEU A 19 -4.60 -1.24 7.32
CA LEU A 19 -3.57 -2.10 6.74
C LEU A 19 -3.67 -2.21 5.21
N SER A 20 -4.88 -2.30 4.65
CA SER A 20 -5.03 -2.26 3.20
C SER A 20 -4.59 -0.91 2.61
N GLY A 21 -4.85 0.20 3.31
CA GLY A 21 -4.32 1.52 2.96
C GLY A 21 -2.79 1.52 2.96
N ALA A 22 -2.17 1.07 4.05
CA ALA A 22 -0.71 0.98 4.14
C ALA A 22 -0.09 0.18 2.97
N VAL A 23 -0.64 -0.99 2.65
CA VAL A 23 -0.10 -1.83 1.58
C VAL A 23 -0.30 -1.22 0.19
N ILE A 24 -1.44 -0.57 -0.07
CA ILE A 24 -1.70 0.11 -1.35
C ILE A 24 -0.71 1.26 -1.57
N GLU A 25 -0.53 2.12 -0.56
CA GLU A 25 0.38 3.27 -0.64
C GLU A 25 1.84 2.78 -0.77
N ALA A 26 2.23 1.69 -0.08
CA ALA A 26 3.55 1.10 -0.23
C ALA A 26 3.82 0.60 -1.66
N ARG A 27 2.82 -0.01 -2.32
CA ARG A 27 2.94 -0.39 -3.74
C ARG A 27 3.00 0.85 -4.65
N GLY A 28 2.25 1.89 -4.31
CA GLY A 28 2.28 3.19 -5.00
C GLY A 28 3.68 3.79 -4.97
N GLU A 29 4.30 3.85 -3.78
CA GLU A 29 5.69 4.28 -3.61
C GLU A 29 6.64 3.50 -4.52
N GLU A 30 6.61 2.17 -4.45
CA GLU A 30 7.51 1.31 -5.22
C GLU A 30 7.37 1.59 -6.73
N ARG A 31 6.15 1.62 -7.25
CA ARG A 31 5.90 1.83 -8.68
C ARG A 31 6.30 3.23 -9.13
N PHE A 32 6.06 4.26 -8.32
CA PHE A 32 6.51 5.62 -8.64
C PHE A 32 8.04 5.75 -8.64
N ARG A 33 8.74 5.11 -7.70
CA ARG A 33 10.21 5.06 -7.72
C ARG A 33 10.73 4.36 -8.96
N GLN A 34 10.21 3.17 -9.27
CA GLN A 34 10.58 2.43 -10.48
C GLN A 34 10.35 3.25 -11.74
N LEU A 35 9.22 3.97 -11.83
CA LEU A 35 8.94 4.84 -12.97
C LEU A 35 9.96 5.99 -13.06
N ALA A 36 10.21 6.69 -11.95
CA ALA A 36 11.18 7.78 -11.90
C ALA A 36 12.59 7.34 -12.32
N ASP A 37 13.02 6.14 -11.93
CA ASP A 37 14.35 5.59 -12.24
C ASP A 37 14.56 5.34 -13.74
N HIS A 38 13.49 5.12 -14.51
CA HIS A 38 13.55 4.79 -15.94
C HIS A 38 13.12 5.95 -16.86
N LEU A 39 12.71 7.10 -16.30
CA LEU A 39 12.33 8.27 -17.07
C LEU A 39 13.56 9.07 -17.52
N LYS A 40 13.56 9.48 -18.80
CA LYS A 40 14.55 10.41 -19.37
C LYS A 40 14.19 11.88 -19.15
N ASP A 41 12.91 12.17 -18.95
CA ASP A 41 12.43 13.52 -18.69
C ASP A 41 12.66 13.88 -17.22
N GLU A 42 13.58 14.81 -16.97
CA GLU A 42 13.97 15.24 -15.63
C GLU A 42 12.81 15.88 -14.84
N LYS A 43 11.90 16.60 -15.50
CA LYS A 43 10.74 17.20 -14.81
C LYS A 43 9.79 16.13 -14.33
N LEU A 44 9.51 15.13 -15.17
CA LEU A 44 8.67 14.00 -14.78
C LEU A 44 9.33 13.14 -13.71
N LYS A 45 10.65 12.93 -13.79
CA LYS A 45 11.40 12.21 -12.76
C LYS A 45 11.26 12.87 -11.39
N VAL A 46 11.50 14.18 -11.29
CA VAL A 46 11.33 14.94 -10.04
C VAL A 46 9.89 14.83 -9.52
N PHE A 47 8.90 14.94 -10.42
CA PHE A 47 7.50 14.81 -10.07
C PHE A 47 7.16 13.42 -9.46
N TYR A 48 7.58 12.32 -10.09
CA TYR A 48 7.32 10.98 -9.58
C TYR A 48 8.10 10.65 -8.30
N ILE A 49 9.30 11.21 -8.11
CA ILE A 49 10.03 11.11 -6.82
C ILE A 49 9.24 11.80 -5.72
N ALA A 50 8.66 12.98 -5.99
CA ALA A 50 7.85 13.69 -5.01
C ALA A 50 6.59 12.89 -4.62
N LEU A 51 5.91 12.28 -5.60
CA LEU A 51 4.79 11.37 -5.34
C LEU A 51 5.22 10.17 -4.48
N ALA A 52 6.29 9.47 -4.86
CA ALA A 52 6.82 8.35 -4.08
C ALA A 52 7.11 8.72 -2.62
N ASN A 53 7.66 9.91 -2.37
CA ASN A 53 7.92 10.38 -1.01
C ASN A 53 6.63 10.70 -0.22
N SER A 54 5.55 11.12 -0.91
CA SER A 54 4.24 11.31 -0.27
C SER A 54 3.63 9.96 0.13
N GLU A 55 3.65 9.00 -0.79
CA GLU A 55 3.17 7.61 -0.55
C GLU A 55 3.93 6.98 0.64
N LYS A 56 5.25 7.22 0.73
CA LYS A 56 6.07 6.82 1.88
C LYS A 56 5.49 7.32 3.21
N GLY A 57 5.16 8.61 3.26
CA GLY A 57 4.54 9.23 4.43
C GLY A 57 3.19 8.61 4.77
N HIS A 58 2.37 8.32 3.76
CA HIS A 58 1.03 7.75 3.94
C HIS A 58 1.07 6.31 4.45
N HIS A 59 1.87 5.42 3.86
CA HIS A 59 1.91 4.04 4.34
C HIS A 59 2.45 3.96 5.78
N GLN A 60 3.43 4.79 6.13
CA GLN A 60 3.94 4.90 7.50
C GLN A 60 2.87 5.44 8.46
N LEU A 61 2.08 6.43 8.03
CA LEU A 61 0.97 6.95 8.82
C LEU A 61 -0.06 5.86 9.12
N PHE A 62 -0.50 5.11 8.10
CA PHE A 62 -1.47 4.04 8.29
C PHE A 62 -0.98 2.93 9.23
N LEU A 63 0.29 2.52 9.12
CA LEU A 63 0.88 1.55 10.04
C LEU A 63 0.96 2.07 11.48
N ARG A 64 1.38 3.33 11.67
CA ARG A 64 1.41 3.93 13.01
C ARG A 64 0.02 4.02 13.63
N LEU A 65 -0.99 4.37 12.84
CA LEU A 65 -2.38 4.38 13.32
C LEU A 65 -2.84 2.97 13.69
N ALA A 66 -2.49 1.94 12.90
CA ALA A 66 -2.83 0.56 13.26
C ALA A 66 -2.20 0.15 14.59
N LEU A 67 -0.91 0.45 14.79
CA LEU A 67 -0.19 0.18 16.04
C LEU A 67 -0.69 1.04 17.23
N GLN A 68 -1.28 2.21 16.96
CA GLN A 68 -1.86 3.06 18.00
C GLN A 68 -3.17 2.49 18.56
N TYR A 69 -3.99 1.84 17.71
CA TYR A 69 -5.32 1.38 18.11
C TYR A 69 -5.40 -0.12 18.39
N PHE A 70 -4.41 -0.91 17.96
CA PHE A 70 -4.43 -2.36 18.07
C PHE A 70 -3.11 -2.89 18.63
N ASN A 71 -3.14 -4.10 19.19
CA ASN A 71 -1.94 -4.78 19.67
C ASN A 71 -1.00 -5.15 18.51
N ASP A 72 0.30 -4.94 18.70
CA ASP A 72 1.37 -5.22 17.73
C ASP A 72 1.27 -6.63 17.12
N GLN A 73 1.02 -7.67 17.92
CA GLN A 73 0.92 -9.04 17.42
C GLN A 73 -0.26 -9.24 16.46
N ILE A 74 -1.37 -8.53 16.70
CA ILE A 74 -2.55 -8.56 15.84
C ILE A 74 -2.25 -7.82 14.53
N VAL A 75 -1.61 -6.65 14.64
CA VAL A 75 -1.20 -5.81 13.50
C VAL A 75 -0.24 -6.58 12.61
N ASP A 76 0.84 -7.14 13.17
CA ASP A 76 1.87 -7.86 12.42
C ASP A 76 1.29 -9.08 11.70
N LYS A 77 0.50 -9.88 12.40
CA LYS A 77 -0.16 -11.05 11.82
C LYS A 77 -1.04 -10.64 10.64
N ARG A 78 -1.89 -9.63 10.83
CA ARG A 78 -2.85 -9.21 9.79
C ARG A 78 -2.16 -8.48 8.64
N LEU A 79 -1.09 -7.74 8.89
CA LEU A 79 -0.28 -7.11 7.85
C LEU A 79 0.38 -8.17 6.96
N ALA A 80 0.93 -9.23 7.54
CA ALA A 80 1.49 -10.35 6.79
C ALA A 80 0.45 -10.99 5.86
N GLU A 81 -0.79 -11.17 6.33
CA GLU A 81 -1.90 -11.64 5.50
C GLU A 81 -2.20 -10.67 4.35
N TRP A 82 -2.25 -9.36 4.61
CA TRP A 82 -2.48 -8.33 3.57
C TRP A 82 -1.38 -8.31 2.50
N ILE A 83 -0.12 -8.53 2.87
CA ILE A 83 0.99 -8.63 1.92
C ILE A 83 0.79 -9.82 0.97
N VAL A 84 0.38 -10.98 1.49
CA VAL A 84 0.09 -12.17 0.67
C VAL A 84 -1.11 -11.93 -0.24
N ILE A 85 -2.17 -11.30 0.26
CA ILE A 85 -3.35 -10.93 -0.52
C ILE A 85 -2.94 -10.00 -1.66
N GLU A 86 -2.18 -8.94 -1.37
CA GLU A 86 -1.78 -7.97 -2.38
C GLU A 86 -0.93 -8.61 -3.46
N LYS A 87 0.07 -9.42 -3.08
CA LYS A 87 0.88 -10.18 -4.03
C LYS A 87 0.02 -11.00 -4.98
N THR A 88 -0.93 -11.76 -4.42
CA THR A 88 -1.85 -12.61 -5.20
C THR A 88 -2.70 -11.77 -6.16
N VAL A 89 -3.19 -10.60 -5.71
CA VAL A 89 -3.97 -9.69 -6.56
C VAL A 89 -3.11 -9.14 -7.70
N ILE A 90 -1.89 -8.66 -7.41
CA ILE A 90 -0.98 -8.11 -8.41
C ILE A 90 -0.57 -9.15 -9.45
N GLU A 91 -0.34 -10.40 -9.03
CA GLU A 91 -0.02 -11.50 -9.95
C GLU A 91 -1.21 -11.90 -10.84
N SER A 92 -2.44 -11.64 -10.41
CA SER A 92 -3.67 -11.99 -11.15
C SER A 92 -4.13 -10.93 -12.16
N ILE A 93 -3.57 -9.72 -12.12
CA ILE A 93 -3.96 -8.63 -13.02
C ILE A 93 -3.02 -8.54 -14.24
N PRO A 94 -3.56 -8.23 -15.43
CA PRO A 94 -2.72 -8.02 -16.61
C PRO A 94 -1.94 -6.72 -16.50
N VAL A 95 -0.72 -6.71 -17.05
CA VAL A 95 0.08 -5.49 -17.20
C VAL A 95 -0.67 -4.49 -18.09
N ARG A 96 -0.96 -3.30 -17.53
CA ARG A 96 -1.65 -2.20 -18.19
C ARG A 96 -1.09 -0.88 -17.69
N SER A 97 -1.36 0.21 -18.41
CA SER A 97 -1.02 1.57 -17.99
C SER A 97 -1.95 2.05 -16.84
N ARG A 98 -1.80 1.43 -15.67
CA ARG A 98 -2.47 1.77 -14.41
C ARG A 98 -1.46 1.66 -13.28
N LEU A 99 -1.59 2.52 -12.28
CA LEU A 99 -0.70 2.48 -11.12
C LEU A 99 -0.91 1.23 -10.26
N HIS A 100 -2.13 0.68 -10.21
CA HIS A 100 -2.44 -0.60 -9.55
C HIS A 100 -3.09 -1.54 -10.55
#